data_AF-U5Q556-F1
#
_entry.id   AF-U5Q556-F1
#
_cell.length_a   1.000
_cell.length_b   1.000
_cell.length_c   1.000
_cell.angle_alpha   90.00
_cell.angle_beta   90.00
_cell.angle_gamma   90.00
#
_symmetry.space_group_name_H-M   'P 1'
#
loop_
_entity.id
_entity.type
_entity.pdbx_description
1 polymer ?
#
loop_
_entity_poly.entity_id
_entity_poly.type
_entity_poly.pdbx_seq_one_letter_code
_entity_poly.pdbx_strand_id
1 'polypeptide(L)'
;MPNGDREVRTRRINPTIPISPEAQKVHGISDADVADCPTFKEIAKSLANFMSGCDFAGYNSTKFDIPMLAEEYLRAGVSFDFRKRKMVDVQTIFHKMEQRTLSAAYKFYCNKDLDNAHSAEADTIATLEVLEAQLDKYSDTLQNDIKFLSEFSTKSKLADYAGRVAINEKDEPIFNFGKYKGKSVESVFKADPSYYAWMMNGDFTLDTKQVITELKIKFDSNKLL
;
A
#
# COMPACT_ATOMS: atom_id res chain seq x y z
N MET A 1 -18.31 -0.60 -13.21
CA MET A 1 -18.10 0.30 -14.37
C MET A 1 -18.96 1.55 -14.19
N PRO A 2 -18.69 2.67 -14.89
CA PRO A 2 -19.44 3.93 -14.72
C PRO A 2 -20.96 3.83 -14.95
N ASN A 3 -21.41 2.73 -15.56
CA ASN A 3 -22.81 2.38 -15.83
C ASN A 3 -23.44 1.45 -14.77
N GLY A 4 -22.72 1.12 -13.68
CA GLY A 4 -23.21 0.21 -12.63
C GLY A 4 -22.85 -1.27 -12.83
N ASP A 5 -22.30 -1.65 -13.99
CA ASP A 5 -21.96 -3.05 -14.26
C ASP A 5 -20.82 -3.54 -13.37
N ARG A 6 -20.92 -4.80 -12.95
CA ARG A 6 -19.92 -5.50 -12.15
C ARG A 6 -19.31 -6.62 -12.97
N GLU A 7 -17.99 -6.63 -13.06
CA GLU A 7 -17.22 -7.71 -13.67
C GLU A 7 -16.31 -8.33 -12.61
N VAL A 8 -16.34 -9.65 -12.50
CA VAL A 8 -15.47 -10.41 -11.59
C VAL A 8 -14.46 -11.17 -12.42
N ARG A 9 -13.17 -11.01 -12.08
CA ARG A 9 -12.07 -11.74 -12.71
C ARG A 9 -11.24 -12.43 -11.64
N THR A 10 -11.02 -13.73 -11.83
CA THR A 10 -10.15 -14.55 -10.98
C THR A 10 -9.14 -15.25 -11.87
N ARG A 11 -7.86 -15.23 -11.46
CA ARG A 11 -6.77 -15.88 -12.19
C ARG A 11 -5.79 -16.50 -11.21
N ARG A 12 -5.31 -17.71 -11.52
CA ARG A 12 -4.14 -18.30 -10.88
C ARG A 12 -2.90 -17.94 -11.69
N ILE A 13 -1.79 -17.76 -11.00
CA ILE A 13 -0.52 -17.32 -11.58
C ILE A 13 0.56 -18.26 -11.08
N ASN A 14 1.45 -18.69 -11.97
CA ASN A 14 2.66 -19.41 -11.58
C ASN A 14 3.66 -18.42 -10.94
N PRO A 15 4.01 -18.58 -9.65
CA PRO A 15 4.91 -17.66 -8.96
C PRO A 15 6.38 -17.83 -9.36
N THR A 16 6.73 -18.84 -10.16
CA THR A 16 8.09 -19.19 -10.62
C THR A 16 9.07 -19.58 -9.51
N ILE A 17 8.59 -19.62 -8.26
CA ILE A 17 9.31 -20.06 -7.07
C ILE A 17 8.43 -21.07 -6.31
N PRO A 18 9.02 -21.97 -5.51
CA PRO A 18 8.23 -22.88 -4.69
C PRO A 18 7.32 -22.13 -3.72
N ILE A 19 6.05 -22.54 -3.66
CA ILE A 19 5.10 -22.06 -2.66
C ILE A 19 5.55 -22.60 -1.29
N SER A 20 5.62 -21.73 -0.28
CA SER A 20 6.02 -22.16 1.06
C SER A 20 4.96 -23.10 1.67
N PRO A 21 5.36 -24.12 2.45
CA PRO A 21 4.40 -25.03 3.09
C PRO A 21 3.39 -24.31 3.99
N GLU A 22 3.81 -23.23 4.65
CA GLU A 22 2.96 -22.40 5.51
C GLU A 22 1.91 -21.66 4.69
N ALA A 23 2.30 -21.06 3.56
CA ALA A 23 1.37 -20.40 2.66
C ALA A 23 0.37 -21.40 2.07
N GLN A 24 0.85 -22.54 1.57
CA GLN A 24 0.01 -23.63 1.07
C GLN A 24 -0.97 -24.12 2.13
N LYS A 25 -0.56 -24.22 3.40
CA LYS A 25 -1.47 -24.60 4.50
C LYS A 25 -2.59 -23.58 4.73
N VAL A 26 -2.33 -22.29 4.47
CA VAL A 26 -3.32 -21.22 4.62
C VAL A 26 -4.27 -21.15 3.42
N HIS A 27 -3.74 -21.09 2.19
CA HIS A 27 -4.56 -20.86 0.98
C HIS A 27 -4.90 -22.13 0.20
N GLY A 28 -4.28 -23.26 0.50
CA GLY A 28 -4.60 -24.57 -0.10
C GLY A 28 -4.16 -24.77 -1.56
N ILE A 29 -3.24 -23.94 -2.07
CA ILE A 29 -2.79 -24.00 -3.48
C ILE A 29 -1.38 -24.60 -3.49
N SER A 30 -1.19 -25.69 -4.22
CA SER A 30 0.10 -26.34 -4.38
C SER A 30 0.85 -25.83 -5.61
N ASP A 31 2.16 -26.10 -5.70
CA ASP A 31 2.94 -25.81 -6.92
C ASP A 31 2.35 -26.50 -8.16
N ALA A 32 1.79 -27.71 -7.99
CA ALA A 32 1.14 -28.46 -9.08
C ALA A 32 -0.12 -27.75 -9.59
N ASP A 33 -0.87 -27.07 -8.73
CA ASP A 33 -2.10 -26.35 -9.10
C ASP A 33 -1.85 -25.14 -10.00
N VAL A 34 -0.61 -24.64 -10.02
CA VAL A 34 -0.21 -23.43 -10.74
C VAL A 34 0.90 -23.68 -11.77
N ALA A 35 1.35 -24.93 -11.93
CA ALA A 35 2.47 -25.26 -12.82
C ALA A 35 2.23 -24.79 -14.26
N ASP A 36 1.03 -25.05 -14.81
CA ASP A 36 0.62 -24.67 -16.17
C ASP A 36 -0.07 -23.30 -16.23
N CYS A 37 -0.17 -22.58 -15.11
CA CYS A 37 -0.73 -21.23 -15.11
C CYS A 37 0.27 -20.23 -15.69
N PRO A 38 -0.19 -19.12 -16.31
CA PRO A 38 0.72 -18.09 -16.77
C PRO A 38 1.48 -17.47 -15.60
N THR A 39 2.72 -17.07 -15.84
CA THR A 39 3.53 -16.27 -14.93
C THR A 39 3.01 -14.83 -14.86
N PHE A 40 3.38 -14.10 -13.81
CA PHE A 40 3.02 -12.68 -13.71
C PHE A 40 3.56 -11.88 -14.90
N LYS A 41 4.80 -12.16 -15.32
CA LYS A 41 5.47 -11.48 -16.44
C LYS A 41 4.68 -11.58 -17.75
N GLU A 42 4.07 -12.73 -18.02
CA GLU A 42 3.27 -12.95 -19.24
C GLU A 42 1.98 -12.12 -19.25
N ILE A 43 1.35 -11.95 -18.09
CA ILE A 43 0.07 -11.21 -18.00
C ILE A 43 0.25 -9.73 -17.67
N ALA A 44 1.41 -9.31 -17.15
CA ALA A 44 1.65 -7.99 -16.57
C ALA A 44 1.19 -6.85 -17.49
N LYS A 45 1.56 -6.88 -18.77
CA LYS A 45 1.16 -5.83 -19.74
C LYS A 45 -0.36 -5.76 -19.94
N SER A 46 -1.02 -6.90 -20.05
CA SER A 46 -2.48 -6.96 -20.20
C SER A 46 -3.21 -6.48 -18.94
N LEU A 47 -2.67 -6.83 -17.77
CA LEU A 47 -3.22 -6.43 -16.48
C LEU A 47 -3.03 -4.93 -16.23
N ALA A 48 -1.86 -4.38 -16.57
CA ALA A 48 -1.59 -2.94 -16.54
C ALA A 48 -2.57 -2.15 -17.42
N ASN A 49 -2.86 -2.66 -18.62
CA ASN A 49 -3.84 -2.03 -19.52
C ASN A 49 -5.24 -2.08 -18.92
N PHE A 50 -5.64 -3.21 -18.36
CA PHE A 50 -6.95 -3.38 -17.73
C PHE A 50 -7.14 -2.46 -16.52
N MET A 51 -6.10 -2.29 -15.71
CA MET A 51 -6.13 -1.42 -14.53
C MET A 51 -5.79 0.06 -14.84
N SER A 52 -5.58 0.39 -16.12
CA SER A 52 -5.29 1.76 -16.52
C SER A 52 -6.52 2.65 -16.33
N GLY A 53 -6.33 3.79 -15.67
CA GLY A 53 -7.44 4.70 -15.33
C GLY A 53 -8.34 4.25 -14.18
N CYS A 54 -8.02 3.14 -13.49
CA CYS A 54 -8.76 2.67 -12.33
C CYS A 54 -8.14 3.16 -11.02
N ASP A 55 -8.99 3.53 -10.05
CA ASP A 55 -8.62 3.65 -8.64
C ASP A 55 -8.74 2.29 -7.95
N PHE A 56 -8.02 2.10 -6.84
CA PHE A 56 -7.91 0.81 -6.16
C PHE A 56 -8.51 0.86 -4.76
N ALA A 57 -9.16 -0.24 -4.35
CA ALA A 57 -9.62 -0.45 -2.99
C ALA A 57 -9.32 -1.88 -2.55
N GLY A 58 -8.95 -2.06 -1.28
CA GLY A 58 -8.69 -3.38 -0.71
C GLY A 58 -8.46 -3.35 0.80
N TYR A 59 -8.26 -4.50 1.41
CA TYR A 59 -8.10 -4.65 2.86
C TYR A 59 -6.64 -4.95 3.20
N ASN A 60 -5.96 -4.04 3.91
CA ASN A 60 -4.51 -4.12 4.16
C ASN A 60 -3.67 -4.12 2.87
N SER A 61 -4.27 -3.67 1.76
CA SER A 61 -3.68 -3.73 0.44
C SER A 61 -2.58 -2.71 0.21
N THR A 62 -2.62 -1.57 0.88
CA THR A 62 -1.51 -0.59 0.81
C THR A 62 -0.23 -1.10 1.47
N LYS A 63 -0.36 -2.04 2.41
CA LYS A 63 0.76 -2.63 3.14
C LYS A 63 1.26 -3.94 2.52
N PHE A 64 0.40 -4.66 1.81
CA PHE A 64 0.73 -5.98 1.26
C PHE A 64 0.54 -6.07 -0.25
N ASP A 65 -0.70 -6.06 -0.74
CA ASP A 65 -1.02 -6.36 -2.14
C ASP A 65 -0.35 -5.38 -3.12
N ILE A 66 -0.43 -4.08 -2.84
CA ILE A 66 0.12 -3.02 -3.70
C ILE A 66 1.65 -3.07 -3.73
N PRO A 67 2.37 -3.10 -2.59
CA PRO A 67 3.83 -3.29 -2.60
C PRO A 67 4.25 -4.56 -3.34
N MET A 68 3.55 -5.68 -3.12
CA MET A 68 3.84 -6.94 -3.80
C MET A 68 3.65 -6.80 -5.32
N LEU A 69 2.52 -6.25 -5.77
CA LEU A 69 2.25 -6.06 -7.20
C LEU A 69 3.25 -5.08 -7.84
N ALA A 70 3.61 -4.00 -7.15
CA ALA A 70 4.60 -3.04 -7.64
C ALA A 70 5.95 -3.72 -7.89
N GLU A 71 6.42 -4.55 -6.96
CA GLU A 71 7.64 -5.35 -7.14
C GLU A 71 7.54 -6.31 -8.33
N GLU A 72 6.39 -6.99 -8.49
CA GLU A 72 6.18 -7.90 -9.61
C GLU A 72 6.14 -7.17 -10.97
N TYR A 73 5.56 -5.96 -11.03
CA TYR A 73 5.63 -5.10 -12.21
C TYR A 73 7.06 -4.69 -12.56
N LEU A 74 7.85 -4.35 -11.56
CA LEU A 74 9.27 -4.01 -11.74
C LEU A 74 10.07 -5.21 -12.22
N ARG A 75 9.87 -6.41 -11.65
CA ARG A 75 10.49 -7.67 -12.12
C ARG A 75 10.09 -8.03 -13.54
N ALA A 76 8.84 -7.76 -13.91
CA ALA A 76 8.34 -7.98 -15.26
C ALA A 76 8.86 -6.95 -16.28
N GLY A 77 9.48 -5.85 -15.83
CA GLY A 77 9.92 -4.74 -16.69
C GLY A 77 8.74 -3.95 -17.28
N VAL A 78 7.58 -3.98 -16.62
CA VAL A 78 6.36 -3.28 -17.06
C VAL A 78 6.11 -2.10 -16.14
N SER A 79 6.15 -0.88 -16.70
CA SER A 79 5.91 0.33 -15.94
C SER A 79 4.43 0.45 -15.54
N PHE A 80 4.14 0.27 -14.26
CA PHE A 80 2.83 0.54 -13.69
C PHE A 80 2.97 1.25 -12.33
N ASP A 81 2.73 2.56 -12.32
CA ASP A 81 2.87 3.36 -11.10
C ASP A 81 1.55 3.48 -10.35
N PHE A 82 1.39 2.73 -9.27
CA PHE A 82 0.20 2.81 -8.43
C PHE A 82 0.06 4.20 -7.77
N ARG A 83 1.16 4.93 -7.49
CA ARG A 83 1.15 6.25 -6.84
C ARG A 83 0.39 7.34 -7.61
N LYS A 84 0.16 7.13 -8.91
CA LYS A 84 -0.63 8.03 -9.78
C LYS A 84 -2.14 7.81 -9.69
N ARG A 85 -2.60 6.88 -8.85
CA ARG A 85 -4.02 6.54 -8.66
C ARG A 85 -4.42 6.69 -7.21
N LYS A 86 -5.73 6.80 -6.96
CA LYS A 86 -6.25 6.80 -5.59
C LYS A 86 -6.27 5.36 -5.07
N MET A 87 -5.93 5.22 -3.80
CA MET A 87 -5.94 3.94 -3.09
C MET A 87 -6.76 4.07 -1.82
N VAL A 88 -7.68 3.14 -1.61
CA VAL A 88 -8.51 3.05 -0.42
C VAL A 88 -8.14 1.78 0.33
N ASP A 89 -7.55 1.93 1.52
CA ASP A 89 -7.27 0.78 2.39
C ASP A 89 -8.33 0.67 3.48
N VAL A 90 -9.21 -0.32 3.31
CA VAL A 90 -10.34 -0.57 4.21
C VAL A 90 -9.87 -0.94 5.61
N GLN A 91 -8.74 -1.63 5.76
CA GLN A 91 -8.18 -1.93 7.09
C GLN A 91 -7.67 -0.66 7.77
N THR A 92 -7.06 0.26 7.04
CA THR A 92 -6.60 1.53 7.60
C THR A 92 -7.77 2.40 8.03
N ILE A 93 -8.84 2.44 7.23
CA ILE A 93 -10.10 3.08 7.61
C ILE A 93 -10.59 2.42 8.91
N PHE A 94 -10.83 1.10 8.90
CA PHE A 94 -11.26 0.35 10.09
C PHE A 94 -10.39 0.67 11.30
N HIS A 95 -9.07 0.57 11.23
CA HIS A 95 -8.19 0.85 12.36
C HIS A 95 -8.14 2.32 12.78
N LYS A 96 -8.32 3.29 11.88
CA LYS A 96 -8.40 4.72 12.24
C LYS A 96 -9.70 5.04 12.95
N MET A 97 -10.76 4.42 12.46
CA MET A 97 -12.12 4.53 12.94
C MET A 97 -12.33 3.76 14.26
N GLU A 98 -11.62 2.64 14.41
CA GLU A 98 -11.58 1.73 15.56
C GLU A 98 -10.22 1.78 16.29
N GLN A 99 -9.53 2.93 16.27
CA GLN A 99 -8.26 3.05 17.00
C GLN A 99 -8.54 2.93 18.51
N ARG A 100 -8.36 1.72 19.08
CA ARG A 100 -8.16 1.39 20.51
C ARG A 100 -8.44 2.54 21.47
N THR A 101 -9.68 3.02 21.52
CA THR A 101 -10.06 4.08 22.44
C THR A 101 -10.46 3.44 23.76
N LEU A 102 -10.36 4.25 24.79
CA LEU A 102 -10.91 4.01 26.11
C LEU A 102 -12.42 3.67 26.08
N SER A 103 -13.11 3.70 24.93
CA SER A 103 -14.52 3.29 24.74
C SER A 103 -14.72 1.77 24.60
N ALA A 104 -13.80 1.05 23.92
CA ALA A 104 -13.70 -0.42 24.03
C ALA A 104 -13.26 -0.81 25.46
N ALA A 105 -12.42 0.04 26.08
CA ALA A 105 -12.13 -0.03 27.50
C ALA A 105 -13.34 0.38 28.38
N TYR A 106 -14.25 1.24 27.93
CA TYR A 106 -15.44 1.72 28.66
C TYR A 106 -16.52 0.63 28.65
N LYS A 107 -16.63 -0.16 27.59
CA LYS A 107 -17.41 -1.41 27.63
C LYS A 107 -16.82 -2.43 28.61
N PHE A 108 -15.49 -2.53 28.64
CA PHE A 108 -14.70 -3.41 29.51
C PHE A 108 -14.61 -2.96 30.99
N TYR A 109 -14.68 -1.65 31.28
CA TYR A 109 -14.60 -1.06 32.64
C TYR A 109 -15.95 -0.50 33.15
N CYS A 110 -16.96 -0.30 32.28
CA CYS A 110 -18.29 0.26 32.61
C CYS A 110 -19.48 -0.69 32.35
N ASN A 111 -19.22 -1.97 32.07
CA ASN A 111 -20.11 -3.12 32.29
C ASN A 111 -21.43 -3.18 31.47
N LYS A 112 -21.35 -3.28 30.13
CA LYS A 112 -22.50 -3.57 29.22
C LYS A 112 -22.07 -4.42 28.01
N ASP A 113 -22.88 -5.40 27.57
CA ASP A 113 -22.51 -6.41 26.55
C ASP A 113 -23.03 -6.11 25.12
N LEU A 114 -22.42 -6.76 24.11
CA LEU A 114 -23.09 -7.04 22.81
C LEU A 114 -22.60 -8.39 22.27
N ASP A 115 -23.56 -9.25 21.93
CA ASP A 115 -23.39 -10.62 21.43
C ASP A 115 -23.48 -10.76 19.90
N ASN A 116 -22.62 -11.63 19.35
CA ASN A 116 -22.64 -12.46 18.12
C ASN A 116 -23.21 -11.95 16.77
N ALA A 117 -22.35 -11.88 15.73
CA ALA A 117 -22.58 -12.40 14.35
C ALA A 117 -21.33 -12.20 13.45
N HIS A 118 -20.94 -13.18 12.60
CA HIS A 118 -19.93 -12.97 11.54
C HIS A 118 -20.29 -13.69 10.21
N SER A 119 -20.45 -12.89 9.15
CA SER A 119 -20.27 -13.25 7.73
C SER A 119 -19.61 -12.06 7.01
N ALA A 120 -18.84 -12.31 5.94
CA ALA A 120 -18.12 -11.25 5.20
C ALA A 120 -19.05 -10.17 4.58
N GLU A 121 -20.31 -10.52 4.34
CA GLU A 121 -21.35 -9.56 3.92
C GLU A 121 -21.75 -8.64 5.07
N ALA A 122 -21.97 -9.20 6.26
CA ALA A 122 -22.24 -8.41 7.46
C ALA A 122 -21.05 -7.48 7.79
N ASP A 123 -19.82 -7.94 7.60
CA ASP A 123 -18.62 -7.13 7.82
C ASP A 123 -18.49 -5.99 6.80
N THR A 124 -18.89 -6.21 5.55
CA THR A 124 -18.88 -5.17 4.50
C THR A 124 -19.95 -4.12 4.74
N ILE A 125 -21.17 -4.55 5.11
CA ILE A 125 -22.29 -3.66 5.44
C ILE A 125 -21.95 -2.86 6.70
N ALA A 126 -21.45 -3.52 7.75
CA ALA A 126 -21.05 -2.85 8.99
C ALA A 126 -19.93 -1.82 8.75
N THR A 127 -18.98 -2.12 7.85
CA THR A 127 -17.92 -1.16 7.50
C THR A 127 -18.47 0.08 6.82
N LEU A 128 -19.48 -0.06 5.95
CA LEU A 128 -20.15 1.07 5.30
C LEU A 128 -20.94 1.90 6.31
N GLU A 129 -21.76 1.24 7.15
CA GLU A 129 -22.58 1.91 8.17
C GLU A 129 -21.72 2.66 9.20
N VAL A 130 -20.56 2.11 9.56
CA VAL A 130 -19.59 2.77 10.46
C VAL A 130 -19.02 4.04 9.82
N LEU A 131 -18.67 4.00 8.53
CA LEU A 131 -18.18 5.17 7.80
C LEU A 131 -19.26 6.27 7.71
N GLU A 132 -20.50 5.90 7.41
CA GLU A 132 -21.65 6.82 7.36
C GLU A 132 -21.88 7.46 8.73
N ALA A 133 -21.94 6.66 9.80
CA ALA A 133 -22.12 7.15 11.16
C ALA A 133 -20.98 8.07 11.64
N GLN A 134 -19.77 7.91 11.11
CA GLN A 134 -18.64 8.78 11.45
C GLN A 134 -18.70 10.11 10.72
N LEU A 135 -19.14 10.11 9.46
CA LEU A 135 -19.40 11.33 8.71
C LEU A 135 -20.51 12.15 9.37
N ASP A 136 -21.53 11.50 9.91
CA ASP A 136 -22.62 12.18 10.65
C ASP A 136 -22.15 12.71 12.01
N LYS A 137 -21.47 11.87 12.80
CA LYS A 137 -21.05 12.19 14.18
C LYS A 137 -19.95 13.24 14.26
N TYR A 138 -19.05 13.25 13.28
CA TYR A 138 -17.95 14.21 13.18
C TYR A 138 -18.15 15.16 12.01
N SER A 139 -19.40 15.49 11.65
CA SER A 139 -19.75 16.36 10.52
C SER A 139 -19.17 17.78 10.60
N ASP A 140 -18.67 18.17 11.78
CA ASP A 140 -17.94 19.41 12.05
C ASP A 140 -16.44 19.32 11.71
N THR A 141 -15.89 18.11 11.66
CA THR A 141 -14.45 17.83 11.51
C THR A 141 -14.13 17.05 10.24
N LEU A 142 -14.98 16.09 9.88
CA LEU A 142 -14.87 15.25 8.69
C LEU A 142 -15.71 15.82 7.57
N GLN A 143 -15.11 15.90 6.37
CA GLN A 143 -15.83 16.21 5.15
C GLN A 143 -16.21 14.89 4.47
N ASN A 144 -17.46 14.78 4.02
CA ASN A 144 -17.89 13.68 3.14
C ASN A 144 -17.36 13.90 1.71
N ASP A 145 -16.04 13.98 1.60
CA ASP A 145 -15.29 14.16 0.38
C ASP A 145 -14.12 13.17 0.36
N ILE A 146 -14.03 12.40 -0.71
CA ILE A 146 -13.05 11.32 -0.82
C ILE A 146 -11.61 11.83 -0.81
N LYS A 147 -11.35 13.04 -1.34
CA LYS A 147 -10.01 13.61 -1.33
C LYS A 147 -9.60 13.97 0.11
N PHE A 148 -10.47 14.66 0.84
CA PHE A 148 -10.28 14.97 2.25
C PHE A 148 -10.07 13.69 3.08
N LEU A 149 -10.94 12.69 2.93
CA LEU A 149 -10.86 11.44 3.69
C LEU A 149 -9.58 10.65 3.38
N SER A 150 -9.11 10.66 2.12
CA SER A 150 -7.84 10.04 1.72
C SER A 150 -6.63 10.74 2.37
N GLU A 151 -6.63 12.07 2.42
CA GLU A 151 -5.56 12.86 3.03
C GLU A 151 -5.57 12.68 4.56
N PHE A 152 -6.75 12.79 5.19
CA PHE A 152 -6.95 12.60 6.63
C PHE A 152 -6.61 11.16 7.08
N SER A 153 -6.80 10.17 6.22
CA SER A 153 -6.48 8.76 6.50
C SER A 153 -5.01 8.39 6.26
N THR A 154 -4.16 9.31 5.80
CA THR A 154 -2.71 9.06 5.66
C THR A 154 -1.99 9.25 7.01
N LYS A 155 -1.13 8.31 7.47
CA LYS A 155 -0.37 8.43 8.74
C LYS A 155 1.06 8.94 8.57
N SER A 156 1.68 8.75 7.41
CA SER A 156 3.03 9.22 7.09
C SER A 156 3.14 9.33 5.57
N LYS A 157 3.67 10.46 5.07
CA LYS A 157 4.00 10.57 3.64
C LYS A 157 5.28 9.77 3.39
N LEU A 158 5.17 8.66 2.67
CA LEU A 158 6.31 7.83 2.29
C LEU A 158 6.59 8.01 0.79
N ALA A 159 7.87 8.01 0.42
CA ALA A 159 8.27 8.08 -0.99
C ALA A 159 8.38 6.68 -1.61
N ASP A 160 8.67 5.65 -0.81
CA ASP A 160 8.75 4.24 -1.19
C ASP A 160 7.80 3.37 -0.34
N TYR A 161 7.36 2.24 -0.90
CA TYR A 161 6.42 1.34 -0.23
C TYR A 161 7.02 0.64 0.99
N ALA A 162 8.33 0.38 0.98
CA ALA A 162 9.03 -0.22 2.11
C ALA A 162 9.27 0.76 3.28
N GLY A 163 8.93 2.04 3.10
CA GLY A 163 9.06 3.09 4.11
C GLY A 163 10.50 3.41 4.50
N ARG A 164 11.47 3.16 3.60
CA ARG A 164 12.88 3.50 3.77
C ARG A 164 13.16 4.97 3.51
N VAL A 165 12.31 5.62 2.72
CA VAL A 165 12.33 7.03 2.38
C VAL A 165 10.99 7.64 2.78
N ALA A 166 11.01 8.55 3.74
CA ALA A 166 9.84 9.33 4.14
C ALA A 166 9.92 10.74 3.57
N ILE A 167 8.80 11.44 3.53
CA ILE A 167 8.73 12.86 3.22
C ILE A 167 8.56 13.62 4.53
N ASN A 168 9.46 14.56 4.81
CA ASN A 168 9.41 15.38 6.03
C ASN A 168 8.39 16.52 5.89
N GLU A 169 8.25 17.33 6.95
CA GLU A 169 7.32 18.48 6.98
C GLU A 169 7.64 19.58 5.95
N LYS A 170 8.87 19.59 5.40
CA LYS A 170 9.31 20.51 4.34
C LYS A 170 9.10 19.94 2.93
N ASP A 171 8.36 18.84 2.83
CA ASP A 171 8.19 18.04 1.60
C ASP A 171 9.53 17.53 1.00
N GLU A 172 10.56 17.34 1.85
CA GLU A 172 11.86 16.79 1.43
C GLU A 172 11.94 15.29 1.70
N PRO A 173 12.48 14.50 0.76
CA PRO A 173 12.76 13.10 1.01
C PRO A 173 13.89 12.92 2.02
N ILE A 174 13.62 12.16 3.08
CA ILE A 174 14.54 11.82 4.17
C ILE A 174 14.68 10.31 4.31
N PHE A 175 15.83 9.83 4.76
CA PHE A 175 15.98 8.44 5.15
C PHE A 175 15.20 8.17 6.44
N ASN A 176 14.41 7.10 6.47
CA ASN A 176 13.63 6.69 7.64
C ASN A 176 14.26 5.48 8.39
N PHE A 177 15.49 5.11 8.02
CA PHE A 177 16.20 3.96 8.58
C PHE A 177 17.72 4.18 8.62
N GLY A 178 18.43 3.28 9.31
CA GLY A 178 19.90 3.21 9.29
C GLY A 178 20.60 4.41 9.93
N LYS A 179 21.92 4.50 9.71
CA LYS A 179 22.79 5.55 10.30
C LYS A 179 22.39 6.98 9.92
N TYR A 180 21.65 7.16 8.82
CA TYR A 180 21.21 8.45 8.31
C TYR A 180 19.74 8.74 8.56
N LYS A 181 19.07 8.00 9.46
CA LYS A 181 17.67 8.24 9.80
C LYS A 181 17.41 9.71 10.16
N GLY A 182 16.39 10.30 9.56
CA GLY A 182 15.99 11.71 9.70
C GLY A 182 16.80 12.70 8.87
N LYS A 183 17.83 12.27 8.12
CA LYS A 183 18.62 13.14 7.24
C LYS A 183 18.04 13.15 5.83
N SER A 184 18.12 14.32 5.17
CA SER A 184 17.75 14.48 3.76
C SER A 184 18.55 13.53 2.88
N VAL A 185 17.87 12.89 1.93
CA VAL A 185 18.50 12.01 0.93
C VAL A 185 19.53 12.80 0.13
N GLU A 186 19.24 14.06 -0.21
CA GLU A 186 20.14 14.93 -0.96
C GLU A 186 21.43 15.23 -0.18
N SER A 187 21.30 15.61 1.10
CA SER A 187 22.47 15.96 1.91
C SER A 187 23.36 14.75 2.19
N VAL A 188 22.75 13.58 2.38
CA VAL A 188 23.48 12.32 2.54
C VAL A 188 24.19 11.93 1.25
N PHE A 189 23.56 12.04 0.07
CA PHE A 189 24.24 11.74 -1.19
C PHE A 189 25.35 12.74 -1.54
N LYS A 190 25.26 13.98 -1.05
CA LYS A 190 26.35 14.96 -1.14
C LYS A 190 27.51 14.61 -0.19
N ALA A 191 27.22 14.20 1.05
CA ALA A 191 28.22 13.97 2.09
C ALA A 191 28.85 12.57 2.06
N ASP A 192 28.08 11.54 1.68
CA ASP A 192 28.47 10.14 1.53
C ASP A 192 27.94 9.59 0.19
N PRO A 193 28.59 9.93 -0.95
CA PRO A 193 28.18 9.44 -2.26
C PRO A 193 28.18 7.91 -2.39
N SER A 194 28.98 7.23 -1.57
CA SER A 194 29.06 5.75 -1.56
C SER A 194 27.78 5.10 -1.03
N TYR A 195 26.98 5.83 -0.25
CA TYR A 195 25.74 5.32 0.32
C TYR A 195 24.71 4.94 -0.75
N TYR A 196 24.68 5.67 -1.89
CA TYR A 196 23.86 5.29 -3.04
C TYR A 196 24.24 3.91 -3.58
N ALA A 197 25.53 3.69 -3.85
CA ALA A 197 26.01 2.41 -4.37
C ALA A 197 25.77 1.26 -3.38
N TRP A 198 25.93 1.52 -2.08
CA TRP A 198 25.59 0.55 -1.04
C TRP A 198 24.10 0.16 -1.07
N MET A 199 23.19 1.13 -1.23
CA MET A 199 21.75 0.83 -1.35
C MET A 199 21.42 0.05 -2.63
N MET A 200 22.04 0.39 -3.76
CA MET A 200 21.79 -0.30 -5.03
C MET A 200 22.26 -1.75 -5.01
N ASN A 201 23.38 -2.03 -4.34
CA ASN A 201 23.94 -3.37 -4.19
C ASN A 201 23.35 -4.14 -3.00
N GLY A 202 22.71 -3.46 -2.07
CA GLY A 202 22.10 -4.05 -0.88
C GLY A 202 20.76 -4.74 -1.15
N ASP A 203 20.29 -5.43 -0.12
CA ASP A 203 18.97 -6.07 -0.10
C ASP A 203 17.86 -5.05 0.20
N PHE A 204 17.48 -4.32 -0.85
CA PHE A 204 16.37 -3.36 -0.84
C PHE A 204 15.40 -3.72 -1.96
N THR A 205 14.12 -3.39 -1.75
CA THR A 205 13.08 -3.62 -2.75
C THR A 205 13.37 -2.83 -4.02
N LEU A 206 12.89 -3.30 -5.17
CA LEU A 206 13.11 -2.63 -6.45
C LEU A 206 12.49 -1.23 -6.44
N ASP A 207 11.34 -1.06 -5.78
CA ASP A 207 10.70 0.25 -5.58
C ASP A 207 11.60 1.22 -4.80
N THR A 208 12.18 0.80 -3.66
CA THR A 208 13.12 1.65 -2.91
C THR A 208 14.31 2.04 -3.78
N LYS A 209 14.87 1.09 -4.55
CA LYS A 209 16.00 1.37 -5.46
C LYS A 209 15.62 2.32 -6.59
N GLN A 210 14.43 2.17 -7.16
CA GLN A 210 13.89 3.06 -8.17
C GLN A 210 13.73 4.49 -7.62
N VAL A 211 13.04 4.65 -6.48
CA VAL A 211 12.84 5.95 -5.82
C VAL A 211 14.17 6.65 -5.54
N ILE A 212 15.14 5.91 -5.01
CA ILE A 212 16.48 6.45 -4.74
C ILE A 212 17.22 6.89 -6.01
N THR A 213 17.08 6.13 -7.09
CA THR A 213 17.66 6.47 -8.40
C THR A 213 17.02 7.73 -8.99
N GLU A 214 15.69 7.82 -8.96
CA GLU A 214 14.93 8.99 -9.43
C GLU A 214 15.32 10.26 -8.66
N LEU A 215 15.44 10.15 -7.33
CA LEU A 215 15.92 11.25 -6.49
C LEU A 215 17.36 11.66 -6.82
N LYS A 216 18.27 10.69 -7.02
CA LYS A 216 19.66 10.98 -7.39
C LYS A 216 19.75 11.75 -8.71
N ILE A 217 19.02 11.31 -9.73
CA ILE A 217 18.94 11.97 -11.05
C ILE A 217 18.36 13.38 -10.91
N LYS A 218 17.31 13.56 -10.11
CA LYS A 218 16.71 14.88 -9.85
C LYS A 218 17.71 15.84 -9.20
N PHE A 219 18.46 15.37 -8.19
CA PHE A 219 19.45 16.21 -7.50
C PHE A 219 20.66 16.56 -8.37
N ASP A 220 21.07 15.65 -9.27
CA ASP A 220 22.16 15.93 -10.20
C ASP A 220 21.72 16.89 -11.31
N SER A 221 20.48 16.76 -11.80
CA SER A 221 19.90 17.69 -12.79
C SER A 221 19.75 19.11 -12.24
N ASN A 222 19.37 19.25 -10.97
CA ASN A 222 19.25 20.56 -10.30
C ASN A 222 20.58 21.27 -10.04
N LYS A 223 21.74 20.60 -10.22
CA LYS A 223 23.06 21.24 -10.14
C LYS A 223 23.53 21.85 -11.47
N LEU A 224 22.84 21.52 -12.57
CA LEU A 224 23.19 21.96 -13.93
C LEU A 224 22.43 23.22 -14.37
N LEU A 225 21.58 23.76 -13.48
CA LEU A 225 20.83 25.02 -13.62
C LEU A 225 21.37 26.04 -12.60
#